data_AF-A0A814P265-F1
#
_entry.id   AF-A0A814P265-F1
#
_cell.length_a   1.000
_cell.length_b   1.000
_cell.length_c   1.000
_cell.angle_alpha   90.00
_cell.angle_beta   90.00
_cell.angle_gamma   90.00
#
_symmetry.space_group_name_H-M   'P 1'
#
loop_
_entity.id
_entity.type
_entity.pdbx_description
1 polymer ?
#
loop_
_entity_poly.entity_id
_entity_poly.type
_entity_poly.pdbx_seq_one_letter_code
_entity_poly.pdbx_strand_id
1 'polypeptide(L)'
;MNKLKQFWYKKQKSSHDLLDEIDQVLLLDNHEHKYSSRSTNTRLFIRIYHWTCTHKILTQLITCVCIPVLLYIFLIMLSTNQAFIPKEFQENHHRLLLIAAHPDDECLFFSPTLRILQTQHHVNTSLLILSRGNHVGLGEIRARELHGSCRALNIPQERCISLDLSYMQDDPKIWWSEKQILPIINEYIRLWSIDFLVSFDDYGISGHMNHRAIASAVRSLVQNKTNTMIKMSYELKSVSVLRKYSSLMDFYFVFLSFIPRLLRSFFSYIIPFNLISSPDVSRILLVNTPNDYMASRAAFASHQTQYNWDRHIYLIASRYMFINELKKIE
;
A
#
# COMPACT_ATOMS: atom_id res chain seq x y z
N MET A 1 -46.05 28.64 -2.71
CA MET A 1 -45.13 29.43 -1.85
C MET A 1 -45.52 29.51 -0.37
N ASN A 2 -46.69 29.02 0.10
CA ASN A 2 -47.10 29.13 1.52
C ASN A 2 -47.00 27.85 2.38
N LYS A 3 -46.58 26.69 1.83
CA LYS A 3 -46.33 25.47 2.64
C LYS A 3 -44.86 25.25 3.02
N LEU A 4 -43.92 25.97 2.41
CA LEU A 4 -42.48 25.88 2.72
C LEU A 4 -42.02 26.84 3.83
N LYS A 5 -42.77 27.92 4.12
CA LYS A 5 -42.49 28.80 5.27
C LYS A 5 -42.91 28.20 6.62
N GLN A 6 -44.01 27.42 6.66
CA GLN A 6 -44.45 26.75 7.91
C GLN A 6 -43.57 25.57 8.33
N PHE A 7 -42.86 24.93 7.39
CA PHE A 7 -41.94 23.84 7.73
C PHE A 7 -40.60 24.36 8.30
N TRP A 8 -40.19 25.56 7.88
CA TRP A 8 -39.00 26.24 8.42
C TRP A 8 -39.24 26.89 9.79
N TYR A 9 -40.46 27.36 10.10
CA TYR A 9 -40.78 27.93 11.40
C TYR A 9 -40.95 26.89 12.52
N LYS A 10 -41.13 25.60 12.17
CA LYS A 10 -41.34 24.51 13.14
C LYS A 10 -40.06 23.73 13.50
N LYS A 11 -38.91 24.08 12.90
CA LYS A 11 -37.65 23.33 13.08
C LYS A 11 -36.49 24.21 13.59
N GLN A 12 -36.82 25.24 14.35
CA GLN A 12 -35.86 26.05 15.08
C GLN A 12 -36.25 26.06 16.57
N LYS A 13 -36.36 24.86 17.17
CA LYS A 13 -36.26 24.72 18.63
C LYS A 13 -34.80 25.03 18.92
N SER A 14 -34.54 26.21 19.49
CA SER A 14 -33.17 26.65 19.74
C SER A 14 -32.54 25.72 20.77
N SER A 15 -31.22 25.61 20.77
CA SER A 15 -30.48 24.91 21.83
C SER A 15 -30.77 25.48 23.23
N HIS A 16 -31.34 26.69 23.33
CA HIS A 16 -31.82 27.27 24.59
C HIS A 16 -33.13 26.64 25.08
N ASP A 17 -34.10 26.33 24.21
CA ASP A 17 -35.39 25.76 24.62
C ASP A 17 -35.24 24.31 25.14
N LEU A 18 -34.19 23.59 24.70
CA LEU A 18 -33.87 22.26 25.21
C LEU A 18 -33.15 22.33 26.56
N LEU A 19 -32.40 23.41 26.81
CA LEU A 19 -31.74 23.66 28.10
C LEU A 19 -32.76 24.10 29.16
N ASP A 20 -33.76 24.90 28.80
CA ASP A 20 -34.84 25.29 29.72
C ASP A 20 -35.76 24.13 30.10
N GLU A 21 -36.02 23.17 29.18
CA GLU A 21 -36.73 21.92 29.49
C GLU A 21 -35.91 21.02 30.43
N ILE A 22 -34.58 20.99 30.29
CA ILE A 22 -33.68 20.24 31.18
C ILE A 22 -33.59 20.93 32.55
N ASP A 23 -33.53 22.26 32.59
CA ASP A 23 -33.47 23.02 33.84
C ASP A 23 -34.81 22.99 34.59
N GLN A 24 -35.96 22.96 33.92
CA GLN A 24 -37.25 22.75 34.58
C GLN A 24 -37.41 21.33 35.14
N VAL A 25 -36.88 20.31 34.46
CA VAL A 25 -36.85 18.93 35.00
C VAL A 25 -35.87 18.81 36.17
N LEU A 26 -34.81 19.62 36.21
CA LEU A 26 -33.86 19.67 37.33
C LEU A 26 -34.36 20.50 38.52
N LEU A 27 -35.24 21.48 38.31
CA LEU A 27 -35.77 22.36 39.36
C LEU A 27 -37.01 21.80 40.08
N LEU A 28 -37.72 20.82 39.50
CA LEU A 28 -38.86 20.15 40.14
C LEU A 28 -38.48 19.09 41.18
N ASP A 29 -37.19 18.78 41.37
CA ASP A 29 -36.69 17.74 42.30
C ASP A 29 -36.46 18.27 43.73
N ASN A 30 -36.93 19.49 44.06
CA ASN A 30 -36.58 20.21 45.29
C ASN A 30 -37.65 20.24 46.41
N HIS A 31 -38.72 19.47 46.28
CA HIS A 31 -39.68 19.29 47.37
C HIS A 31 -40.01 17.81 47.60
N GLU A 32 -39.13 17.10 48.30
CA GLU A 32 -39.49 16.10 49.33
C GLU A 32 -38.26 15.50 50.02
N HIS A 33 -38.01 15.94 51.25
CA HIS A 33 -37.00 15.38 52.14
C HIS A 33 -37.43 13.99 52.64
N LYS A 34 -36.91 12.89 52.04
CA LYS A 34 -36.51 11.63 52.74
C LYS A 34 -35.86 10.53 51.86
N TYR A 35 -35.06 10.86 50.84
CA TYR A 35 -34.29 9.84 50.06
C TYR A 35 -32.88 10.31 49.60
N SER A 36 -32.21 11.15 50.39
CA SER A 36 -31.06 11.95 49.93
C SER A 36 -29.68 11.24 49.86
N SER A 37 -29.45 10.08 50.47
CA SER A 37 -28.13 9.39 50.35
C SER A 37 -28.07 8.30 49.29
N ARG A 38 -29.23 7.77 48.83
CA ARG A 38 -29.26 6.70 47.83
C ARG A 38 -29.11 7.25 46.41
N SER A 39 -29.70 8.41 46.10
CA SER A 39 -29.64 9.00 44.75
C SER A 39 -28.27 9.59 44.38
N THR A 40 -27.55 10.15 45.35
CA THR A 40 -26.18 10.69 45.17
C THR A 40 -25.16 9.58 44.93
N ASN A 41 -25.25 8.49 45.68
CA ASN A 41 -24.42 7.30 45.47
C ASN A 41 -24.70 6.62 44.13
N THR A 42 -25.96 6.54 43.69
CA THR A 42 -26.29 6.01 42.36
C THR A 42 -25.81 6.94 41.24
N ARG A 43 -25.99 8.27 41.35
CA ARG A 43 -25.45 9.24 40.37
C ARG A 43 -23.92 9.20 40.32
N LEU A 44 -23.24 9.08 41.46
CA LEU A 44 -21.79 8.92 41.54
C LEU A 44 -21.33 7.58 40.93
N PHE A 45 -22.04 6.48 41.22
CA PHE A 45 -21.74 5.17 40.65
C PHE A 45 -21.92 5.16 39.14
N ILE A 46 -22.99 5.77 38.60
CA ILE A 46 -23.20 5.93 37.16
C ILE A 46 -22.09 6.78 36.53
N ARG A 47 -21.68 7.87 37.19
CA ARG A 47 -20.56 8.71 36.71
C ARG A 47 -19.23 7.95 36.69
N ILE A 48 -18.92 7.19 37.75
CA ILE A 48 -17.70 6.35 37.82
C ILE A 48 -17.77 5.22 36.80
N TYR A 49 -18.92 4.54 36.65
CA TYR A 49 -19.13 3.49 35.66
C TYR A 49 -18.97 4.04 34.23
N HIS A 50 -19.61 5.16 33.91
CA HIS A 50 -19.47 5.81 32.61
C HIS A 50 -18.02 6.29 32.37
N TRP A 51 -17.37 6.87 33.38
CA TRP A 51 -15.96 7.27 33.31
C TRP A 51 -15.02 6.09 33.06
N THR A 52 -15.22 4.96 33.75
CA THR A 52 -14.43 3.74 33.53
C THR A 52 -14.70 3.09 32.17
N CYS A 53 -15.96 3.04 31.71
CA CYS A 53 -16.31 2.55 30.37
C CYS A 53 -15.71 3.44 29.26
N THR A 54 -15.84 4.76 29.38
CA THR A 54 -15.25 5.71 28.41
C THR A 54 -13.73 5.63 28.40
N HIS A 55 -13.06 5.51 29.56
CA HIS A 55 -11.60 5.32 29.62
C HIS A 55 -11.17 3.98 29.03
N LYS A 56 -11.94 2.90 29.21
CA LYS A 56 -11.67 1.60 28.58
C LYS A 56 -11.77 1.70 27.06
N ILE A 57 -12.85 2.29 26.54
CA ILE A 57 -13.03 2.49 25.08
C ILE A 57 -11.93 3.38 24.52
N LEU A 58 -11.61 4.50 25.19
CA LEU A 58 -10.55 5.41 24.76
C LEU A 58 -9.19 4.71 24.75
N THR A 59 -8.86 3.98 25.81
CA THR A 59 -7.60 3.21 25.88
C THR A 59 -7.54 2.18 24.76
N GLN A 60 -8.64 1.46 24.49
CA GLN A 60 -8.70 0.51 23.38
C GLN A 60 -8.47 1.20 22.03
N LEU A 61 -9.13 2.32 21.76
CA LEU A 61 -8.93 3.09 20.53
C LEU A 61 -7.48 3.57 20.37
N ILE A 62 -6.87 4.08 21.45
CA ILE A 62 -5.46 4.49 21.46
C ILE A 62 -4.56 3.29 21.14
N THR A 63 -4.76 2.15 21.80
CA THR A 63 -3.95 0.95 21.54
C THR A 63 -4.11 0.45 20.10
N CYS A 64 -5.34 0.45 19.56
CA CYS A 64 -5.61 0.06 18.17
C CYS A 64 -4.85 0.92 17.16
N VAL A 65 -4.63 2.21 17.44
CA VAL A 65 -3.89 3.14 16.56
C VAL A 65 -2.38 3.09 16.81
N CYS A 66 -1.95 2.99 18.06
CA CYS A 66 -0.53 3.02 18.43
C CYS A 66 0.20 1.74 18.01
N ILE A 67 -0.39 0.56 18.20
CA ILE A 67 0.29 -0.70 17.91
C ILE A 67 0.68 -0.84 16.42
N PRO A 68 -0.18 -0.55 15.43
CA PRO A 68 0.23 -0.57 14.02
C PRO A 68 1.40 0.36 13.71
N VAL A 69 1.42 1.55 14.32
CA VAL A 69 2.52 2.51 14.16
C VAL A 69 3.81 1.97 14.78
N LEU A 70 3.73 1.36 15.96
CA LEU A 70 4.87 0.72 16.61
C LEU A 70 5.39 -0.47 15.79
N LEU A 71 4.50 -1.31 15.25
CA LEU A 71 4.86 -2.40 14.34
C LEU A 71 5.51 -1.87 13.06
N TYR A 72 4.99 -0.77 12.51
CA TYR A 72 5.59 -0.10 11.35
C TYR A 72 7.01 0.37 11.63
N ILE A 73 7.22 1.09 12.73
CA ILE A 73 8.56 1.54 13.15
C ILE A 73 9.47 0.34 13.39
N PHE A 74 8.98 -0.70 14.08
CA PHE A 74 9.73 -1.92 14.35
C PHE A 74 10.18 -2.62 13.05
N LEU A 75 9.28 -2.75 12.06
CA LEU A 75 9.63 -3.35 10.77
C LEU A 75 10.60 -2.47 9.96
N ILE A 76 10.50 -1.14 10.03
CA ILE A 76 11.50 -0.25 9.42
C ILE A 76 12.88 -0.48 10.04
N MET A 77 12.96 -0.55 11.38
CA MET A 77 14.23 -0.80 12.08
C MET A 77 14.87 -2.12 11.68
N LEU A 78 14.06 -3.09 11.26
CA LEU A 78 14.50 -4.40 10.78
C LEU A 78 14.58 -4.51 9.25
N SER A 79 14.31 -3.43 8.49
CA SER A 79 14.22 -3.47 7.02
C SER A 79 15.47 -4.02 6.32
N THR A 80 16.65 -3.79 6.91
CA THR A 80 17.94 -4.26 6.38
C THR A 80 18.30 -5.69 6.81
N ASN A 81 17.46 -6.32 7.65
CA ASN A 81 17.68 -7.67 8.15
C ASN A 81 17.45 -8.72 7.04
N GLN A 82 18.28 -9.78 7.05
CA GLN A 82 18.19 -10.90 6.11
C GLN A 82 16.84 -11.65 6.17
N ALA A 83 16.05 -11.46 7.23
CA ALA A 83 14.68 -11.97 7.32
C ALA A 83 13.76 -11.42 6.23
N PHE A 84 14.05 -10.21 5.75
CA PHE A 84 13.19 -9.46 4.82
C PHE A 84 13.77 -9.39 3.41
N ILE A 85 15.09 -9.35 3.29
CA ILE A 85 15.77 -9.25 1.99
C ILE A 85 16.88 -10.31 1.92
N PRO A 86 16.85 -11.23 0.94
CA PRO A 86 17.90 -12.23 0.76
C PRO A 86 19.28 -11.60 0.59
N LYS A 87 20.33 -12.27 1.06
CA LYS A 87 21.74 -11.81 0.90
C LYS A 87 22.14 -11.60 -0.56
N GLU A 88 21.52 -12.34 -1.48
CA GLU A 88 21.74 -12.24 -2.92
C GLU A 88 21.64 -10.78 -3.41
N PHE A 89 20.73 -9.99 -2.82
CA PHE A 89 20.54 -8.57 -3.12
C PHE A 89 21.60 -7.63 -2.55
N GLN A 90 22.34 -8.07 -1.53
CA GLN A 90 23.35 -7.26 -0.85
C GLN A 90 24.74 -7.43 -1.47
N GLU A 91 24.99 -8.56 -2.13
CA GLU A 91 26.33 -8.97 -2.56
C GLU A 91 26.68 -8.53 -4.00
N ASN A 92 25.69 -8.14 -4.82
CA ASN A 92 25.89 -7.80 -6.23
C ASN A 92 25.16 -6.52 -6.65
N HIS A 93 25.73 -5.84 -7.64
CA HIS A 93 25.03 -4.76 -8.35
C HIS A 93 24.04 -5.35 -9.36
N HIS A 94 22.75 -5.18 -9.08
CA HIS A 94 21.68 -5.65 -9.95
C HIS A 94 21.10 -4.53 -10.82
N ARG A 95 20.66 -4.92 -12.02
CA ARG A 95 19.93 -4.07 -12.96
C ARG A 95 18.49 -4.58 -13.02
N LEU A 96 17.64 -3.91 -12.26
CA LEU A 96 16.21 -4.19 -12.15
C LEU A 96 15.47 -3.59 -13.35
N LEU A 97 14.59 -4.39 -13.93
CA LEU A 97 13.50 -3.94 -14.78
C LEU A 97 12.16 -4.17 -14.07
N LEU A 98 11.47 -3.08 -13.77
CA LEU A 98 10.06 -3.10 -13.40
C LEU A 98 9.21 -3.05 -14.67
N ILE A 99 8.32 -4.02 -14.84
CA ILE A 99 7.37 -4.08 -15.96
C ILE A 99 5.97 -3.82 -15.39
N ALA A 100 5.35 -2.75 -15.85
CA ALA A 100 3.99 -2.36 -15.47
C ALA A 100 3.14 -2.03 -16.70
N ALA A 101 1.82 -1.90 -16.52
CA ALA A 101 0.90 -1.77 -17.63
C ALA A 101 0.71 -0.32 -18.05
N HIS A 102 0.54 0.57 -17.06
CA HIS A 102 0.11 1.95 -17.28
C HIS A 102 0.96 2.95 -16.50
N PRO A 103 1.01 4.23 -16.95
CA PRO A 103 1.57 5.29 -16.14
C PRO A 103 0.73 5.47 -14.88
N ASP A 104 1.36 5.57 -13.70
CA ASP A 104 0.81 5.58 -12.33
C ASP A 104 1.03 4.28 -11.54
N ASP A 105 1.06 3.12 -12.22
CA ASP A 105 1.33 1.82 -11.60
C ASP A 105 2.62 1.83 -10.77
N GLU A 106 3.67 2.51 -11.28
CA GLU A 106 5.00 2.51 -10.67
C GLU A 106 5.00 3.16 -9.29
N CYS A 107 4.19 4.20 -9.08
CA CYS A 107 4.12 4.94 -7.83
C CYS A 107 2.93 4.54 -6.95
N LEU A 108 1.86 3.96 -7.51
CA LEU A 108 0.74 3.44 -6.74
C LEU A 108 1.02 2.06 -6.15
N PHE A 109 1.65 1.16 -6.92
CA PHE A 109 1.81 -0.24 -6.52
C PHE A 109 3.23 -0.59 -6.10
N PHE A 110 4.22 -0.06 -6.83
CA PHE A 110 5.61 -0.49 -6.70
C PHE A 110 6.52 0.51 -6.00
N SER A 111 5.98 1.56 -5.38
CA SER A 111 6.83 2.59 -4.78
C SER A 111 7.74 2.04 -3.67
N PRO A 112 7.31 1.16 -2.73
CA PRO A 112 8.24 0.53 -1.80
C PRO A 112 9.30 -0.32 -2.49
N THR A 113 8.94 -1.00 -3.57
CA THR A 113 9.91 -1.77 -4.36
C THR A 113 11.00 -0.90 -4.94
N LEU A 114 10.61 0.16 -5.65
CA LEU A 114 11.56 1.06 -6.31
C LEU A 114 12.43 1.79 -5.28
N ARG A 115 11.82 2.38 -4.26
CA ARG A 115 12.53 3.19 -3.27
C ARG A 115 13.52 2.37 -2.45
N ILE A 116 13.07 1.29 -1.83
CA ILE A 116 13.90 0.51 -0.91
C ILE A 116 15.06 -0.18 -1.64
N LEU A 117 14.82 -0.76 -2.82
CA LEU A 117 15.89 -1.41 -3.59
C LEU A 117 16.94 -0.41 -4.10
N GLN A 118 16.54 0.81 -4.47
CA GLN A 118 17.49 1.86 -4.84
C GLN A 118 18.29 2.36 -3.64
N THR A 119 17.62 2.76 -2.55
CA THR A 119 18.26 3.49 -1.45
C THR A 119 19.01 2.59 -0.49
N GLN A 120 18.57 1.33 -0.30
CA GLN A 120 19.20 0.41 0.66
C GLN A 120 20.09 -0.64 -0.03
N HIS A 121 19.85 -0.94 -1.31
CA HIS A 121 20.51 -2.05 -2.02
C HIS A 121 21.24 -1.65 -3.31
N HIS A 122 21.32 -0.35 -3.64
CA HIS A 122 22.05 0.16 -4.80
C HIS A 122 21.66 -0.52 -6.13
N VAL A 123 20.38 -0.87 -6.27
CA VAL A 123 19.84 -1.52 -7.47
C VAL A 123 19.56 -0.47 -8.55
N ASN A 124 20.16 -0.64 -9.72
CA ASN A 124 19.93 0.21 -10.87
C ASN A 124 18.59 -0.15 -11.52
N THR A 125 17.64 0.77 -11.45
CA THR A 125 16.24 0.54 -11.83
C THR A 125 15.95 1.08 -13.22
N SER A 126 15.15 0.31 -13.94
CA SER A 126 14.58 0.65 -15.24
C SER A 126 13.08 0.37 -15.18
N LEU A 127 12.28 1.19 -15.84
CA LEU A 127 10.83 1.09 -15.89
C LEU A 127 10.38 0.94 -17.35
N LEU A 128 9.60 -0.11 -17.59
CA LEU A 128 8.91 -0.33 -18.86
C LEU A 128 7.41 -0.38 -18.63
N ILE A 129 6.71 0.61 -19.17
CA ILE A 129 5.25 0.69 -19.21
C ILE A 129 4.77 0.25 -20.60
N LEU A 130 3.93 -0.79 -20.67
CA LEU A 130 3.53 -1.39 -21.94
C LEU A 130 2.45 -0.60 -22.70
N SER A 131 1.72 0.29 -22.04
CA SER A 131 0.72 1.15 -22.67
C SER A 131 0.73 2.54 -22.06
N ARG A 132 0.63 3.61 -22.87
CA ARG A 132 0.53 5.00 -22.37
C ARG A 132 -0.76 5.30 -21.60
N GLY A 133 -1.67 4.33 -21.41
CA GLY A 133 -2.93 4.56 -20.72
C GLY A 133 -3.86 5.46 -21.54
N ASN A 134 -3.88 5.29 -22.86
CA ASN A 134 -4.60 6.18 -23.78
C ASN A 134 -6.12 5.89 -23.90
N HIS A 135 -6.70 5.13 -22.97
CA HIS A 135 -8.13 4.75 -22.99
C HIS A 135 -9.07 5.98 -23.09
N VAL A 136 -8.64 7.13 -22.56
CA VAL A 136 -9.39 8.40 -22.58
C VAL A 136 -8.76 9.48 -23.48
N GLY A 137 -7.80 9.13 -24.34
CA GLY A 137 -7.15 10.08 -25.26
C GLY A 137 -6.04 10.95 -24.63
N LEU A 138 -5.56 10.61 -23.43
CA LEU A 138 -4.56 11.40 -22.67
C LEU A 138 -3.14 10.78 -22.68
N GLY A 139 -2.88 9.78 -23.53
CA GLY A 139 -1.63 8.99 -23.51
C GLY A 139 -0.35 9.82 -23.62
N GLU A 140 -0.30 10.82 -24.51
CA GLU A 140 0.87 11.70 -24.67
C GLU A 140 1.12 12.61 -23.46
N ILE A 141 0.06 12.98 -22.73
CA ILE A 141 0.20 13.76 -21.51
C ILE A 141 0.72 12.83 -20.41
N ARG A 142 0.11 11.65 -20.24
CA ARG A 142 0.51 10.64 -19.26
C ARG A 142 1.95 10.14 -19.45
N ALA A 143 2.41 10.04 -20.69
CA ALA A 143 3.83 9.73 -20.98
C ALA A 143 4.77 10.82 -20.45
N ARG A 144 4.41 12.10 -20.57
CA ARG A 144 5.20 13.21 -19.99
C ARG A 144 5.11 13.25 -18.46
N GLU A 145 3.93 12.96 -17.90
CA GLU A 145 3.72 12.84 -16.46
C GLU A 145 4.57 11.72 -15.85
N LEU A 146 4.67 10.57 -16.53
CA LEU A 146 5.51 9.44 -16.15
C LEU A 146 6.98 9.85 -16.01
N HIS A 147 7.51 10.65 -16.94
CA HIS A 147 8.89 11.14 -16.84
C HIS A 147 9.12 11.99 -15.57
N GLY A 148 8.12 12.77 -15.15
CA GLY A 148 8.14 13.47 -13.86
C GLY A 148 8.16 12.50 -12.67
N SER A 149 7.32 11.47 -12.70
CA SER A 149 7.26 10.42 -11.67
C SER A 149 8.60 9.67 -11.57
N CYS A 150 9.16 9.25 -12.70
CA CYS A 150 10.47 8.59 -12.78
C CYS A 150 11.58 9.46 -12.20
N ARG A 151 11.56 10.78 -12.43
CA ARG A 151 12.53 11.71 -11.81
C ARG A 151 12.40 11.72 -10.29
N ALA A 152 11.19 11.80 -9.75
CA ALA A 152 10.95 11.76 -8.31
C ALA A 152 11.35 10.41 -7.67
N LEU A 153 11.24 9.33 -8.45
CA LEU A 153 11.67 7.99 -8.07
C LEU A 153 13.14 7.69 -8.40
N ASN A 154 13.95 8.68 -8.79
CA ASN A 154 15.37 8.50 -9.16
C ASN A 154 15.62 7.44 -10.26
N ILE A 155 14.67 7.26 -11.18
CA ILE A 155 14.84 6.40 -12.36
C ILE A 155 15.40 7.26 -13.51
N PRO A 156 16.53 6.87 -14.14
CA PRO A 156 17.08 7.57 -15.29
C PRO A 156 16.06 7.66 -16.42
N GLN A 157 16.01 8.81 -17.10
CA GLN A 157 14.98 9.08 -18.11
C GLN A 157 15.09 8.14 -19.32
N GLU A 158 16.32 7.84 -19.72
CA GLU A 158 16.69 6.86 -20.74
C GLU A 158 16.32 5.41 -20.38
N ARG A 159 15.95 5.16 -19.12
CA ARG A 159 15.50 3.87 -18.60
C ARG A 159 14.06 3.92 -18.08
N CYS A 160 13.28 4.93 -18.47
CA CYS A 160 11.87 5.07 -18.13
C CYS A 160 11.09 5.26 -19.43
N ILE A 161 10.50 4.16 -19.94
CA ILE A 161 9.84 4.14 -21.25
C ILE A 161 8.37 3.76 -21.10
N SER A 162 7.50 4.51 -21.78
CA SER A 162 6.10 4.14 -22.01
C SER A 162 5.83 3.93 -23.50
N LEU A 163 5.33 2.74 -23.82
CA LEU A 163 5.06 2.31 -25.19
C LEU A 163 3.67 2.73 -25.64
N ASP A 164 3.55 3.13 -26.91
CA ASP A 164 2.28 3.36 -27.58
C ASP A 164 2.11 2.37 -28.72
N LEU A 165 1.56 1.20 -28.38
CA LEU A 165 1.35 0.11 -29.32
C LEU A 165 -0.13 0.03 -29.63
N SER A 166 -0.51 0.25 -30.89
CA SER A 166 -1.92 0.29 -31.32
C SER A 166 -2.70 -0.99 -30.98
N TYR A 167 -2.02 -2.13 -30.87
CA TYR A 167 -2.59 -3.44 -30.54
C TYR A 167 -2.52 -3.82 -29.04
N MET A 168 -1.92 -2.98 -28.18
CA MET A 168 -1.86 -3.15 -26.72
C MET A 168 -2.22 -1.83 -26.02
N GLN A 169 -3.45 -1.38 -26.27
CA GLN A 169 -4.01 -0.22 -25.59
C GLN A 169 -4.60 -0.61 -24.24
N ASP A 170 -4.70 0.39 -23.36
CA ASP A 170 -5.29 0.26 -22.04
C ASP A 170 -6.79 -0.09 -22.14
N ASP A 171 -7.16 -1.24 -21.59
CA ASP A 171 -8.54 -1.66 -21.43
C ASP A 171 -8.62 -2.67 -20.26
N PRO A 172 -9.46 -2.45 -19.25
CA PRO A 172 -9.58 -3.33 -18.09
C PRO A 172 -10.11 -4.73 -18.39
N LYS A 173 -10.66 -4.96 -19.59
CA LYS A 173 -11.34 -6.20 -19.99
C LYS A 173 -10.61 -6.97 -21.08
N ILE A 174 -9.72 -6.32 -21.84
CA ILE A 174 -8.99 -6.98 -22.93
C ILE A 174 -7.74 -7.67 -22.39
N TRP A 175 -7.50 -8.90 -22.84
CA TRP A 175 -6.29 -9.64 -22.53
C TRP A 175 -5.22 -9.39 -23.59
N TRP A 176 -4.01 -9.00 -23.18
CA TRP A 176 -2.85 -8.89 -24.07
C TRP A 176 -2.17 -10.26 -24.25
N SER A 177 -1.80 -10.62 -25.48
CA SER A 177 -1.21 -11.93 -25.73
C SER A 177 0.25 -11.99 -25.29
N GLU A 178 0.67 -13.09 -24.67
CA GLU A 178 2.10 -13.35 -24.36
C GLU A 178 2.98 -13.24 -25.61
N LYS A 179 2.48 -13.64 -26.79
CA LYS A 179 3.19 -13.55 -28.07
C LYS A 179 3.55 -12.10 -28.44
N GLN A 180 2.78 -11.12 -27.95
CA GLN A 180 3.01 -9.69 -28.18
C GLN A 180 3.94 -9.12 -27.11
N ILE A 181 3.78 -9.53 -25.85
CA ILE A 181 4.52 -9.00 -24.70
C ILE A 181 5.98 -9.51 -24.67
N LEU A 182 6.19 -10.81 -24.91
CA LEU A 182 7.49 -11.46 -24.73
C LEU A 182 8.61 -10.89 -25.62
N PRO A 183 8.40 -10.58 -26.92
CA PRO A 183 9.44 -9.97 -27.76
C PRO A 183 9.91 -8.62 -27.21
N ILE A 184 8.97 -7.79 -26.74
CA ILE A 184 9.24 -6.46 -26.19
C ILE A 184 10.05 -6.57 -24.90
N ILE A 185 9.60 -7.40 -23.95
CA ILE A 185 10.34 -7.59 -22.69
C ILE A 185 11.78 -8.07 -22.98
N ASN A 186 11.94 -9.05 -23.88
CA ASN A 186 13.27 -9.57 -24.23
C ASN A 186 14.18 -8.54 -24.90
N GLU A 187 13.61 -7.63 -25.71
CA GLU A 187 14.34 -6.51 -26.30
C GLU A 187 14.94 -5.61 -25.21
N TYR A 188 14.11 -5.14 -24.27
CA TYR A 188 14.57 -4.25 -23.19
C TYR A 188 15.48 -4.95 -22.17
N ILE A 189 15.29 -6.25 -21.92
CA ILE A 189 16.24 -7.04 -21.11
C ILE A 189 17.63 -7.00 -21.74
N ARG A 190 17.76 -7.21 -23.05
CA ARG A 190 19.06 -7.12 -23.75
C ARG A 190 19.60 -5.69 -23.74
N LEU A 191 18.76 -4.72 -24.11
CA LEU A 191 19.16 -3.32 -24.30
C LEU A 191 19.67 -2.70 -23.00
N TRP A 192 19.05 -3.02 -21.86
CA TRP A 192 19.46 -2.51 -20.53
C TRP A 192 20.29 -3.52 -19.71
N SER A 193 20.64 -4.67 -20.30
CA SER A 193 21.42 -5.75 -19.67
C SER A 193 20.82 -6.24 -18.35
N ILE A 194 19.50 -6.36 -18.29
CA ILE A 194 18.73 -6.65 -17.07
C ILE A 194 19.01 -8.06 -16.55
N ASP A 195 19.24 -8.18 -15.25
CA ASP A 195 19.40 -9.47 -14.55
C ASP A 195 18.36 -9.72 -13.45
N PHE A 196 17.52 -8.72 -13.15
CA PHE A 196 16.49 -8.79 -12.13
C PHE A 196 15.15 -8.25 -12.68
N LEU A 197 14.10 -9.07 -12.64
CA LEU A 197 12.75 -8.69 -13.04
C LEU A 197 11.82 -8.52 -11.85
N VAL A 198 10.98 -7.48 -11.89
CA VAL A 198 9.80 -7.35 -11.03
C VAL A 198 8.57 -7.04 -11.87
N SER A 199 7.44 -7.68 -11.55
CA SER A 199 6.14 -7.33 -12.13
C SER A 199 4.98 -7.74 -11.20
N PHE A 200 3.77 -7.78 -11.74
CA PHE A 200 2.55 -8.21 -11.05
C PHE A 200 2.51 -9.73 -10.84
N ASP A 201 1.67 -10.17 -9.90
CA ASP A 201 1.26 -11.57 -9.79
C ASP A 201 0.02 -11.87 -10.66
N ASP A 202 -0.44 -13.13 -10.67
CA ASP A 202 -1.58 -13.61 -11.48
C ASP A 202 -2.90 -12.85 -11.29
N TYR A 203 -3.07 -12.21 -10.12
CA TYR A 203 -4.28 -11.46 -9.81
C TYR A 203 -4.17 -9.99 -10.26
N GLY A 204 -2.97 -9.43 -10.36
CA GLY A 204 -2.77 -8.10 -10.93
C GLY A 204 -3.34 -6.97 -10.08
N ILE A 205 -3.15 -7.04 -8.75
CA ILE A 205 -3.57 -6.10 -7.70
C ILE A 205 -5.09 -5.98 -7.51
N SER A 206 -5.82 -5.69 -8.57
CA SER A 206 -7.27 -5.51 -8.56
C SER A 206 -8.00 -6.34 -9.63
N GLY A 207 -7.32 -7.31 -10.24
CA GLY A 207 -7.91 -8.13 -11.30
C GLY A 207 -7.84 -7.51 -12.70
N HIS A 208 -7.06 -6.45 -12.91
CA HIS A 208 -6.98 -5.78 -14.22
C HIS A 208 -6.36 -6.70 -15.28
N MET A 209 -7.02 -6.89 -16.43
CA MET A 209 -6.62 -7.88 -17.42
C MET A 209 -5.19 -7.63 -17.97
N ASN A 210 -4.83 -6.37 -18.23
CA ASN A 210 -3.46 -6.01 -18.62
C ASN A 210 -2.39 -6.41 -17.60
N HIS A 211 -2.63 -6.19 -16.30
CA HIS A 211 -1.66 -6.57 -15.25
C HIS A 211 -1.46 -8.08 -15.21
N ARG A 212 -2.57 -8.81 -15.31
CA ARG A 212 -2.58 -10.28 -15.34
C ARG A 212 -1.92 -10.85 -16.59
N ALA A 213 -2.10 -10.19 -17.74
CA ALA A 213 -1.43 -10.57 -18.98
C ALA A 213 0.10 -10.39 -18.88
N ILE A 214 0.57 -9.31 -18.26
CA ILE A 214 2.00 -9.11 -17.97
C ILE A 214 2.50 -10.20 -17.02
N ALA A 215 1.77 -10.49 -15.94
CA ALA A 215 2.16 -11.54 -14.99
C ALA A 215 2.31 -12.90 -15.69
N SER A 216 1.35 -13.27 -16.54
CA SER A 216 1.40 -14.50 -17.35
C SER A 216 2.65 -14.55 -18.24
N ALA A 217 2.93 -13.47 -18.98
CA ALA A 217 4.09 -13.38 -19.86
C ALA A 217 5.42 -13.45 -19.10
N VAL A 218 5.55 -12.72 -17.97
CA VAL A 218 6.78 -12.72 -17.16
C VAL A 218 7.04 -14.09 -16.55
N ARG A 219 6.00 -14.78 -16.05
CA ARG A 219 6.15 -16.16 -15.54
C ARG A 219 6.55 -17.13 -16.64
N SER A 220 5.89 -17.07 -17.79
CA SER A 220 6.22 -17.87 -18.98
C SER A 220 7.68 -17.67 -19.42
N LEU A 221 8.17 -16.42 -19.40
CA LEU A 221 9.56 -16.08 -19.70
C LEU A 221 10.55 -16.77 -18.76
N VAL A 222 10.30 -16.68 -17.44
CA VAL A 222 11.17 -17.18 -16.37
C VAL A 222 11.15 -18.70 -16.30
N GLN A 223 9.96 -19.32 -16.33
CA GLN A 223 9.78 -20.77 -16.20
C GLN A 223 10.36 -21.54 -17.38
N ASN A 224 10.20 -21.01 -18.59
CA ASN A 224 10.76 -21.62 -19.79
C ASN A 224 12.28 -21.45 -19.88
N LYS A 225 12.90 -20.68 -18.96
CA LYS A 225 14.35 -20.38 -18.94
C LYS A 225 14.88 -19.89 -20.29
N THR A 226 14.04 -19.18 -21.03
CA THR A 226 14.34 -18.73 -22.39
C THR A 226 15.42 -17.65 -22.43
N ASN A 227 15.61 -16.94 -21.32
CA ASN A 227 16.57 -15.86 -21.20
C ASN A 227 17.50 -16.10 -20.00
N THR A 228 18.77 -16.41 -20.29
CA THR A 228 19.78 -16.75 -19.28
C THR A 228 20.35 -15.53 -18.55
N MET A 229 20.04 -14.30 -18.97
CA MET A 229 20.48 -13.10 -18.27
C MET A 229 19.73 -12.88 -16.97
N ILE A 230 18.48 -13.35 -16.89
CA ILE A 230 17.63 -13.20 -15.72
C ILE A 230 18.12 -14.14 -14.63
N LYS A 231 18.65 -13.58 -13.54
CA LYS A 231 19.08 -14.31 -12.35
C LYS A 231 18.01 -14.34 -11.27
N MET A 232 17.20 -13.29 -11.23
CA MET A 232 16.18 -13.08 -10.19
C MET A 232 14.89 -12.56 -10.81
N SER A 233 13.77 -13.04 -10.30
CA SER A 233 12.45 -12.64 -10.76
C SER A 233 11.45 -12.72 -9.63
N TYR A 234 10.73 -11.62 -9.43
CA TYR A 234 9.77 -11.50 -8.33
C TYR A 234 8.47 -10.86 -8.80
N GLU A 235 7.37 -11.25 -8.16
CA GLU A 235 6.04 -10.71 -8.41
C GLU A 235 5.49 -10.01 -7.17
N LEU A 236 4.81 -8.88 -7.36
CA LEU A 236 4.14 -8.16 -6.29
C LEU A 236 2.85 -8.89 -5.90
N LYS A 237 2.79 -9.28 -4.63
CA LYS A 237 1.65 -10.02 -4.08
C LYS A 237 0.39 -9.16 -4.03
N SER A 238 -0.66 -9.66 -4.67
CA SER A 238 -2.02 -9.16 -4.54
C SER A 238 -2.64 -9.54 -3.19
N VAL A 239 -3.43 -8.63 -2.62
CA VAL A 239 -4.16 -8.87 -1.37
C VAL A 239 -5.65 -8.60 -1.54
N SER A 240 -6.46 -9.07 -0.59
CA SER A 240 -7.90 -8.76 -0.57
C SER A 240 -8.13 -7.25 -0.48
N VAL A 241 -9.28 -6.78 -0.97
CA VAL A 241 -9.64 -5.35 -0.95
C VAL A 241 -9.57 -4.75 0.46
N LEU A 242 -9.95 -5.52 1.49
CA LEU A 242 -9.84 -5.09 2.89
C LEU A 242 -8.39 -4.82 3.29
N ARG A 243 -7.47 -5.75 2.99
CA ARG A 243 -6.03 -5.58 3.25
C ARG A 243 -5.40 -4.51 2.36
N LYS A 244 -5.93 -4.32 1.15
CA LYS A 244 -5.48 -3.28 0.25
C LYS A 244 -5.69 -1.91 0.87
N TYR A 245 -6.86 -1.64 1.44
CA TYR A 245 -7.24 -0.33 2.00
C TYR A 245 -7.17 -0.24 3.53
N SER A 246 -6.41 -1.10 4.19
CA SER A 246 -6.25 -1.09 5.66
C SER A 246 -5.10 -0.20 6.15
N SER A 247 -4.33 0.44 5.25
CA SER A 247 -3.21 1.32 5.60
C SER A 247 -2.24 0.65 6.58
N LEU A 248 -1.79 1.36 7.61
CA LEU A 248 -0.93 0.85 8.66
C LEU A 248 -1.53 -0.34 9.44
N MET A 249 -2.85 -0.53 9.45
CA MET A 249 -3.46 -1.68 10.15
C MET A 249 -3.04 -3.02 9.53
N ASP A 250 -2.63 -3.04 8.24
CA ASP A 250 -2.15 -4.29 7.63
C ASP A 250 -0.87 -4.82 8.27
N PHE A 251 -0.13 -3.98 9.01
CA PHE A 251 1.10 -4.38 9.68
C PHE A 251 0.88 -5.48 10.72
N TYR A 252 -0.31 -5.62 11.30
CA TYR A 252 -0.63 -6.80 12.11
C TYR A 252 -0.47 -8.08 11.28
N PHE A 253 -1.19 -8.19 10.17
CA PHE A 253 -1.18 -9.38 9.32
C PHE A 253 0.20 -9.65 8.74
N VAL A 254 0.91 -8.59 8.32
CA VAL A 254 2.28 -8.71 7.81
C VAL A 254 3.20 -9.22 8.90
N PHE A 255 3.22 -8.58 10.07
CA PHE A 255 4.06 -8.98 11.20
C PHE A 255 3.82 -10.44 11.56
N LEU A 256 2.56 -10.83 11.77
CA LEU A 256 2.16 -12.22 12.06
C LEU A 256 2.69 -13.20 11.00
N SER A 257 2.59 -12.87 9.71
CA SER A 257 3.07 -13.74 8.63
C SER A 257 4.60 -13.85 8.53
N PHE A 258 5.34 -12.90 9.12
CA PHE A 258 6.81 -12.86 9.14
C PHE A 258 7.43 -13.27 10.48
N ILE A 259 6.64 -13.51 11.54
CA ILE A 259 7.14 -14.00 12.85
C ILE A 259 8.14 -15.17 12.70
N PRO A 260 7.87 -16.23 11.92
CA PRO A 260 8.81 -17.35 11.81
C PRO A 260 10.19 -16.93 11.27
N ARG A 261 10.22 -16.01 10.30
CA ARG A 261 11.46 -15.48 9.71
C ARG A 261 12.20 -14.57 10.69
N LEU A 262 11.46 -13.74 11.44
CA LEU A 262 12.00 -12.87 12.47
C LEU A 262 12.63 -13.65 13.62
N LEU A 263 11.91 -14.63 14.17
CA LEU A 263 12.43 -15.51 15.22
C LEU A 263 13.67 -16.24 14.74
N ARG A 264 13.64 -16.79 13.53
CA ARG A 264 14.79 -17.47 12.94
C ARG A 264 16.00 -16.54 12.81
N SER A 265 15.82 -15.33 12.31
CA SER A 265 16.91 -14.34 12.19
C SER A 265 17.49 -14.00 13.58
N PHE A 266 16.64 -13.77 14.58
CA PHE A 266 17.07 -13.52 15.95
C PHE A 266 17.87 -14.69 16.53
N PHE A 267 17.36 -15.92 16.44
CA PHE A 267 18.04 -17.10 16.96
C PHE A 267 19.27 -17.50 16.15
N SER A 268 19.41 -17.06 14.88
CA SER A 268 20.59 -17.33 14.07
C SER A 268 21.89 -16.76 14.67
N TYR A 269 21.78 -15.73 15.53
CA TYR A 269 22.90 -15.18 16.30
C TYR A 269 23.37 -16.09 17.43
N ILE A 270 22.49 -16.95 17.95
CA ILE A 270 22.76 -17.85 19.09
C ILE A 270 23.08 -19.26 18.59
N ILE A 271 22.32 -19.74 17.61
CA ILE A 271 22.44 -21.08 17.02
C ILE A 271 22.55 -20.91 15.50
N PRO A 272 23.55 -21.51 14.82
CA PRO A 272 23.68 -21.45 13.36
C PRO A 272 22.55 -22.21 12.66
N PHE A 273 21.37 -21.58 12.59
CA PHE A 273 20.11 -22.15 12.10
C PHE A 273 20.17 -22.55 10.62
N ASN A 274 21.16 -22.06 9.87
CA ASN A 274 21.45 -22.46 8.49
C ASN A 274 21.79 -23.96 8.38
N LEU A 275 22.17 -24.62 9.49
CA LEU A 275 22.38 -26.06 9.56
C LEU A 275 21.07 -26.85 9.75
N ILE A 276 20.01 -26.21 10.24
CA ILE A 276 18.73 -26.84 10.60
C ILE A 276 17.70 -26.65 9.48
N SER A 277 17.74 -25.51 8.79
CA SER A 277 16.84 -25.19 7.67
C SER A 277 17.55 -24.20 6.74
N SER A 278 17.23 -24.13 5.45
CA SER A 278 17.79 -23.14 4.52
C SER A 278 17.04 -21.79 4.62
N PRO A 279 17.71 -20.63 4.41
CA PRO A 279 17.05 -19.33 4.42
C PRO A 279 15.91 -19.27 3.39
N ASP A 280 14.75 -18.77 3.79
CA ASP A 280 13.58 -18.67 2.91
C ASP A 280 13.74 -17.46 1.96
N VAL A 281 14.27 -17.71 0.76
CA VAL A 281 14.44 -16.71 -0.31
C VAL A 281 13.18 -16.51 -1.17
N SER A 282 12.08 -17.19 -0.85
CA SER A 282 10.86 -17.16 -1.68
C SER A 282 10.07 -15.85 -1.57
N ARG A 283 10.33 -15.03 -0.56
CA ARG A 283 9.60 -13.78 -0.31
C ARG A 283 10.52 -12.67 0.18
N ILE A 284 10.20 -11.46 -0.24
CA ILE A 284 10.87 -10.21 0.16
C ILE A 284 9.82 -9.30 0.78
N LEU A 285 10.19 -8.62 1.85
CA LEU A 285 9.38 -7.58 2.48
C LEU A 285 10.08 -6.23 2.36
N LEU A 286 9.44 -5.30 1.67
CA LEU A 286 9.96 -3.95 1.44
C LEU A 286 9.03 -2.97 2.13
N VAL A 287 9.55 -2.25 3.13
CA VAL A 287 8.77 -1.34 3.98
C VAL A 287 9.26 0.08 3.76
N ASN A 288 8.40 0.96 3.24
CA ASN A 288 8.72 2.36 3.02
C ASN A 288 9.02 3.08 4.33
N THR A 289 10.11 3.83 4.38
CA THR A 289 10.31 4.83 5.44
C THR A 289 9.36 6.02 5.24
N PRO A 290 9.15 6.89 6.25
CA PRO A 290 8.36 8.11 6.05
C PRO A 290 8.89 8.99 4.90
N ASN A 291 10.22 9.04 4.71
CA ASN A 291 10.84 9.77 3.61
C ASN A 291 10.51 9.14 2.25
N ASP A 292 10.56 7.80 2.16
CA ASP A 292 10.22 7.09 0.92
C ASP A 292 8.73 7.17 0.59
N TYR A 293 7.86 7.17 1.59
CA TYR A 293 6.44 7.43 1.41
C TYR A 293 6.20 8.85 0.84
N MET A 294 6.88 9.86 1.36
CA MET A 294 6.78 11.23 0.84
C MET A 294 7.32 11.33 -0.59
N ALA A 295 8.44 10.65 -0.91
CA ALA A 295 8.95 10.56 -2.28
C ALA A 295 7.95 9.87 -3.23
N SER A 296 7.29 8.81 -2.76
CA SER A 296 6.25 8.09 -3.51
C SER A 296 5.07 9.00 -3.84
N ARG A 297 4.64 9.83 -2.88
CA ARG A 297 3.58 10.82 -3.11
C ARG A 297 4.02 11.95 -4.05
N ALA A 298 5.28 12.38 -3.96
CA ALA A 298 5.84 13.36 -4.89
C ALA A 298 5.91 12.81 -6.33
N ALA A 299 6.19 11.51 -6.48
CA ALA A 299 6.14 10.83 -7.77
C ALA A 299 4.71 10.83 -8.34
N PHE A 300 3.71 10.42 -7.54
CA PHE A 300 2.32 10.46 -7.97
C PHE A 300 1.81 11.88 -8.27
N ALA A 301 2.34 12.91 -7.59
CA ALA A 301 2.03 14.31 -7.90
C ALA A 301 2.48 14.74 -9.32
N SER A 302 3.25 13.94 -10.03
CA SER A 302 3.54 14.18 -11.45
C SER A 302 2.39 13.75 -12.37
N HIS A 303 1.49 12.85 -11.92
CA HIS A 303 0.34 12.33 -12.67
C HIS A 303 -0.91 13.19 -12.51
N GLN A 304 -0.84 14.44 -12.95
CA GLN A 304 -1.92 15.41 -12.79
C GLN A 304 -3.24 14.95 -13.43
N THR A 305 -3.18 14.34 -14.62
CA THR A 305 -4.36 13.82 -15.32
C THR A 305 -5.04 12.64 -14.60
N GLN A 306 -4.39 12.07 -13.59
CA GLN A 306 -4.86 10.89 -12.88
C GLN A 306 -5.24 11.21 -11.43
N TYR A 307 -5.08 12.46 -10.99
CA TYR A 307 -5.30 12.91 -9.61
C TYR A 307 -6.80 13.08 -9.27
N ASN A 308 -7.53 11.96 -9.24
CA ASN A 308 -8.95 11.91 -8.88
C ASN A 308 -9.16 11.70 -7.36
N TRP A 309 -10.38 11.95 -6.86
CA TRP A 309 -10.71 11.84 -5.42
C TRP A 309 -10.40 10.45 -4.83
N ASP A 310 -10.60 9.38 -5.59
CA ASP A 310 -10.31 8.00 -5.19
C ASP A 310 -8.80 7.77 -5.03
N ARG A 311 -7.97 8.48 -5.81
CA ARG A 311 -6.51 8.43 -5.69
C ARG A 311 -6.02 9.10 -4.41
N HIS A 312 -6.67 10.16 -3.94
CA HIS A 312 -6.35 10.72 -2.61
C HIS A 312 -6.57 9.69 -1.49
N ILE A 313 -7.66 8.92 -1.58
CA ILE A 313 -7.94 7.83 -0.63
C ILE A 313 -6.88 6.74 -0.78
N TYR A 314 -6.57 6.33 -2.02
CA TYR A 314 -5.56 5.33 -2.29
C TYR A 314 -4.21 5.69 -1.65
N LEU A 315 -3.73 6.92 -1.85
CA LEU A 315 -2.42 7.35 -1.35
C LEU A 315 -2.30 7.29 0.18
N ILE A 316 -3.41 7.32 0.91
CA ILE A 316 -3.45 7.29 2.38
C ILE A 316 -3.79 5.88 2.90
N ALA A 317 -4.80 5.26 2.29
CA ALA A 317 -5.40 4.02 2.77
C ALA A 317 -4.73 2.78 2.17
N SER A 318 -4.07 2.88 1.03
CA SER A 318 -3.49 1.72 0.37
C SER A 318 -2.26 1.22 1.13
N ARG A 319 -2.23 -0.07 1.50
CA ARG A 319 -1.04 -0.70 2.06
C ARG A 319 0.15 -0.67 1.10
N TYR A 320 -0.08 -0.60 -0.21
CA TYR A 320 0.98 -0.60 -1.22
C TYR A 320 1.83 0.69 -1.19
N MET A 321 1.33 1.77 -0.56
CA MET A 321 2.13 2.96 -0.30
C MET A 321 3.14 2.77 0.84
N PHE A 322 2.94 1.77 1.69
CA PHE A 322 3.75 1.51 2.89
C PHE A 322 4.58 0.24 2.78
N ILE A 323 4.06 -0.82 2.15
CA ILE A 323 4.69 -2.13 2.10
C ILE A 323 4.47 -2.81 0.75
N ASN A 324 5.53 -3.40 0.20
CA ASN A 324 5.43 -4.44 -0.82
C ASN A 324 5.89 -5.80 -0.26
N GLU A 325 5.07 -6.82 -0.48
CA GLU A 325 5.46 -8.22 -0.32
C GLU A 325 5.74 -8.77 -1.72
N LEU A 326 7.00 -9.07 -2.03
CA LEU A 326 7.36 -9.71 -3.30
C LEU A 326 7.52 -11.21 -3.10
N LYS A 327 7.08 -12.00 -4.07
CA LYS A 327 7.28 -13.45 -4.09
C LYS A 327 8.18 -13.83 -5.26
N LYS A 328 9.12 -14.75 -5.06
CA LYS A 328 9.97 -15.26 -6.12
C LYS A 328 9.12 -16.01 -7.15
N ILE A 329 9.39 -15.75 -8.42
CA ILE A 329 8.83 -16.54 -9.54
C ILE A 329 9.71 -17.78 -9.68
N GLU A 330 9.08 -18.95 -9.58
CA GLU A 330 9.73 -20.27 -9.69
C GLU A 330 9.51 -20.89 -11.06
#